data_AF-A0A2H3DGX6-F1
#
_entry.id   AF-A0A2H3DGX6-F1
#
_cell.length_a   1.000
_cell.length_b   1.000
_cell.length_c   1.000
_cell.angle_alpha   90.00
_cell.angle_beta   90.00
_cell.angle_gamma   90.00
#
_symmetry.space_group_name_H-M   'P 1'
#
loop_
_entity.id
_entity.type
_entity.pdbx_description
1 polymer ?
#
loop_
_entity_poly.entity_id
_entity_poly.type
_entity_poly.pdbx_seq_one_letter_code
_entity_poly.pdbx_strand_id
1 'polypeptide(L)'
;VSYNKEQALEEYPHNIVVSVMNELNCDLEDTRSWVEDHHRSIRTKFLTLWTEIPSWGPDIDVLASRYLHGTANWVRGDCCWSFESERYFGSNGRAVQEHRI
;
A
#
# COMPACT_ATOMS: atom_id res chain seq x y z
N VAL A 1 7.73 -0.54 -0.10
CA VAL A 1 8.56 -1.38 -0.99
C VAL A 1 9.59 -0.57 -1.77
N SER A 2 9.24 0.59 -2.32
CA SER A 2 10.16 1.37 -3.17
C SER A 2 11.19 2.22 -2.43
N TYR A 3 10.98 2.52 -1.14
CA TYR A 3 11.79 3.45 -0.35
C TYR A 3 13.31 3.27 -0.52
N ASN A 4 13.83 2.06 -0.30
CA ASN A 4 15.27 1.80 -0.39
C ASN A 4 15.86 2.12 -1.76
N LYS A 5 15.08 1.93 -2.83
CA LYS A 5 15.51 2.27 -4.19
C LYS A 5 15.51 3.79 -4.39
N GLU A 6 14.47 4.48 -3.92
CA GLU A 6 14.33 5.93 -4.10
C GLU A 6 15.40 6.68 -3.28
N GLN A 7 15.60 6.36 -2.00
CA GLN A 7 16.64 7.01 -1.18
C GLN A 7 18.07 6.81 -1.70
N ALA A 8 18.32 5.73 -2.45
CA ALA A 8 19.63 5.45 -3.02
C ALA A 8 19.88 6.23 -4.32
N LEU A 9 18.83 6.70 -5.00
CA LEU A 9 18.91 7.33 -6.31
C LEU A 9 18.57 8.82 -6.29
N GLU A 10 17.84 9.28 -5.27
CA GLU A 10 17.26 10.61 -5.20
C GLU A 10 17.74 11.33 -3.93
N GLU A 11 18.11 12.61 -4.07
CA GLU A 11 18.49 13.46 -2.94
C GLU A 11 17.28 13.78 -2.03
N TYR A 12 16.10 13.92 -2.62
CA TYR A 12 14.84 14.20 -1.93
C TYR A 12 13.72 13.26 -2.42
N PRO A 13 13.63 12.04 -1.87
CA PRO A 13 12.65 11.06 -2.31
C PRO A 13 11.20 11.49 -2.04
N HIS A 14 10.33 11.32 -3.02
CA HIS A 14 8.89 11.55 -2.87
C HIS A 14 8.21 10.32 -2.24
N ASN A 15 8.57 10.02 -0.99
CA ASN A 15 8.15 8.82 -0.29
C ASN A 15 7.51 9.14 1.06
N ILE A 16 6.41 8.45 1.39
CA ILE A 16 5.74 8.59 2.68
C ILE A 16 6.69 8.33 3.86
N VAL A 17 7.68 7.43 3.71
CA VAL A 17 8.69 7.19 4.74
C VAL A 17 9.47 8.46 5.05
N VAL A 18 9.90 9.20 4.02
CA VAL A 18 10.64 10.47 4.21
C VAL A 18 9.75 11.54 4.84
N SER A 19 8.50 11.67 4.37
CA SER A 19 7.55 12.62 4.94
C SER A 19 7.29 12.37 6.42
N VAL A 20 7.02 11.11 6.80
CA VAL A 20 6.71 10.74 8.19
C VAL A 20 7.93 10.91 9.11
N MET A 21 9.12 10.47 8.67
CA MET A 21 10.35 10.69 9.44
C MET A 21 10.58 12.18 9.73
N ASN A 22 10.36 13.04 8.74
CA ASN A 22 10.56 14.48 8.89
C ASN A 22 9.46 15.15 9.74
N GLU A 23 8.19 14.80 9.51
CA GLU A 23 7.05 15.42 10.21
C GLU A 23 6.96 14.99 11.68
N LEU A 24 7.24 13.72 11.97
CA LEU A 24 7.16 13.16 13.31
C LEU A 24 8.50 13.14 14.05
N ASN A 25 9.58 13.51 13.37
CA ASN A 25 10.96 13.49 13.90
C ASN A 25 11.30 12.13 14.55
N CYS A 26 11.03 11.04 13.81
CA CYS A 26 11.25 9.66 14.25
C CYS A 26 12.18 8.91 13.30
N ASP A 27 12.65 7.73 13.74
CA ASP A 27 13.53 6.90 12.93
C ASP A 27 12.77 6.03 11.92
N LEU A 28 13.53 5.22 11.18
CA LEU A 28 12.97 4.35 10.14
C LEU A 28 12.05 3.26 10.69
N GLU A 29 12.31 2.74 11.89
CA GLU A 29 11.53 1.64 12.46
C GLU A 29 10.19 2.16 13.01
N ASP A 30 10.23 3.29 13.71
CA ASP A 30 9.03 4.01 14.12
C ASP A 30 8.18 4.41 12.91
N THR A 31 8.82 4.89 11.85
CA THR A 31 8.13 5.24 10.60
C THR A 31 7.52 4.02 9.92
N ARG A 32 8.21 2.89 9.87
CA ARG A 32 7.68 1.64 9.30
C ARG A 32 6.41 1.21 10.05
N SER A 33 6.45 1.23 11.39
CA SER A 33 5.29 0.92 12.23
C SER A 33 4.13 1.88 11.95
N TRP A 34 4.41 3.19 11.88
CA TRP A 34 3.40 4.20 11.56
C TRP A 34 2.75 3.97 10.19
N VAL A 35 3.55 3.73 9.14
CA VAL A 35 3.05 3.50 7.77
C VAL A 35 2.22 2.21 7.70
N GLU A 36 2.63 1.15 8.40
CA GLU A 36 1.86 -0.09 8.47
C GLU A 36 0.50 0.14 9.13
N ASP A 37 0.48 0.83 10.27
CA ASP A 37 -0.74 1.16 11.01
C ASP A 37 -1.67 2.06 10.18
N HIS A 38 -1.11 3.06 9.49
CA HIS A 38 -1.85 3.93 8.59
C HIS A 38 -2.48 3.14 7.44
N HIS A 39 -1.71 2.26 6.78
CA HIS A 39 -2.22 1.39 5.73
C HIS A 39 -3.29 0.41 6.25
N ARG A 40 -3.13 -0.14 7.46
CA ARG A 40 -4.14 -0.99 8.12
C ARG A 40 -5.43 -0.21 8.37
N SER A 41 -5.33 1.02 8.86
CA SER A 41 -6.48 1.90 9.10
C SER A 41 -7.25 2.21 7.83
N ILE A 42 -6.56 2.59 6.74
CA ILE A 42 -7.20 2.85 5.43
C ILE A 42 -7.90 1.60 4.91
N ARG A 43 -7.24 0.43 4.98
CA ARG A 43 -7.84 -0.83 4.55
C ARG A 43 -9.11 -1.15 5.32
N THR A 44 -9.07 -1.04 6.65
CA THR A 44 -10.25 -1.25 7.51
C THR A 44 -11.37 -0.29 7.12
N LYS A 45 -11.06 1.01 6.99
CA LYS A 45 -12.02 2.03 6.58
C LYS A 45 -12.67 1.72 5.23
N PHE A 46 -11.88 1.30 4.24
CA PHE A 46 -12.40 0.90 2.93
C PHE A 46 -13.38 -0.27 3.03
N LEU A 47 -13.03 -1.32 3.77
CA LEU A 47 -13.88 -2.50 3.94
C LEU A 47 -15.17 -2.18 4.70
N THR A 48 -15.10 -1.33 5.73
CA THR A 48 -16.29 -0.84 6.44
C THR A 48 -17.19 -0.05 5.49
N LEU A 49 -16.65 0.95 4.79
CA LEU A 49 -17.42 1.80 3.88
C LEU A 49 -18.02 1.03 2.70
N TRP A 50 -17.39 -0.06 2.25
CA TRP A 50 -17.99 -0.93 1.24
C TRP A 50 -19.32 -1.52 1.73
N THR A 51 -19.42 -1.93 2.99
CA THR A 51 -20.68 -2.47 3.53
C THR A 51 -21.76 -1.39 3.74
N GLU A 52 -21.38 -0.12 3.72
CA GLU A 52 -22.26 1.03 3.98
C GLU A 52 -22.59 1.84 2.71
N ILE A 53 -22.14 1.38 1.55
CA ILE A 53 -22.37 2.08 0.28
C ILE A 53 -23.89 2.19 0.01
N PRO A 54 -24.41 3.39 -0.29
CA PRO A 54 -25.83 3.53 -0.58
C PRO A 54 -26.19 2.80 -1.88
N SER A 55 -27.43 2.30 -1.95
CA SER A 55 -27.98 1.78 -3.20
C SER A 55 -28.40 2.93 -4.11
N TRP A 56 -28.09 2.79 -5.40
CA TRP A 56 -28.55 3.70 -6.47
C TRP A 56 -29.44 2.98 -7.50
N GLY A 57 -29.85 1.75 -7.19
CA GLY A 57 -30.67 0.89 -8.04
C GLY A 57 -29.87 -0.29 -8.62
N PRO A 58 -30.56 -1.39 -8.98
CA PRO A 58 -29.91 -2.68 -9.23
C PRO A 58 -28.78 -2.65 -10.27
N ASP A 59 -28.96 -1.91 -11.36
CA ASP A 59 -27.96 -1.84 -12.44
C ASP A 59 -26.69 -1.11 -11.99
N ILE A 60 -26.84 -0.01 -11.24
CA ILE A 60 -25.70 0.76 -10.73
C ILE A 60 -25.01 0.01 -9.58
N ASP A 61 -25.78 -0.63 -8.71
CA ASP A 61 -25.24 -1.40 -7.58
C ASP A 61 -24.34 -2.55 -8.06
N VAL A 62 -24.70 -3.22 -9.17
CA VAL A 62 -23.86 -4.25 -9.80
C VAL A 62 -22.56 -3.67 -10.33
N LEU A 63 -22.60 -2.51 -11.00
CA LEU A 63 -21.41 -1.85 -11.53
C LEU A 63 -20.49 -1.35 -10.41
N ALA A 64 -21.06 -0.72 -9.39
CA ALA A 64 -20.33 -0.24 -8.22
C ALA A 64 -19.64 -1.40 -7.48
N SER A 65 -20.37 -2.50 -7.24
CA SER A 65 -19.82 -3.69 -6.59
C SER A 65 -18.65 -4.30 -7.38
N ARG A 66 -18.78 -4.43 -8.71
CA ARG A 66 -17.69 -4.91 -9.58
C ARG A 66 -16.47 -4.00 -9.53
N TYR A 67 -16.68 -2.68 -9.58
CA TYR A 67 -15.59 -1.70 -9.53
C TYR A 67 -14.85 -1.73 -8.18
N LEU A 68 -15.58 -1.79 -7.07
CA LEU A 68 -15.00 -1.88 -5.72
C LEU A 68 -14.22 -3.20 -5.55
N HIS A 69 -14.75 -4.30 -6.06
CA HIS A 69 -14.05 -5.58 -6.06
C HIS A 69 -12.75 -5.52 -6.87
N GLY A 70 -12.75 -4.85 -8.03
CA GLY A 70 -11.52 -4.59 -8.79
C GLY A 70 -10.51 -3.76 -8.00
N THR A 71 -10.96 -2.67 -7.38
CA THR A 71 -10.12 -1.80 -6.54
C THR A 71 -9.51 -2.56 -5.35
N ALA A 72 -10.28 -3.41 -4.68
CA ALA A 72 -9.80 -4.22 -3.56
C ALA A 72 -8.73 -5.24 -4.02
N ASN A 73 -8.94 -5.86 -5.18
CA ASN A 73 -7.95 -6.79 -5.76
C ASN A 73 -6.69 -6.07 -6.23
N TRP A 74 -6.81 -4.83 -6.71
CA TRP A 74 -5.65 -4.04 -7.15
C TRP A 74 -4.61 -3.89 -6.04
N VAL A 75 -5.04 -3.63 -4.81
CA VAL A 75 -4.14 -3.52 -3.64
C VAL A 75 -3.34 -4.82 -3.42
N ARG A 76 -3.99 -5.98 -3.58
CA ARG A 76 -3.31 -7.27 -3.46
C ARG A 76 -2.38 -7.53 -4.65
N GLY A 77 -2.82 -7.20 -5.86
CA GLY A 77 -2.03 -7.33 -7.08
C GLY A 77 -0.75 -6.51 -7.04
N ASP A 78 -0.85 -5.23 -6.63
CA ASP A 78 0.29 -4.33 -6.46
C ASP A 78 1.28 -4.86 -5.40
N CYS A 79 0.76 -5.41 -4.30
CA CYS A 79 1.59 -6.06 -3.29
C CYS A 79 2.39 -7.23 -3.88
N CYS A 80 1.76 -8.16 -4.60
CA CYS A 80 2.46 -9.28 -5.23
C CYS A 80 3.47 -8.79 -6.28
N TRP A 81 3.04 -7.93 -7.19
CA TRP A 81 3.88 -7.39 -8.25
C TRP A 81 5.11 -6.66 -7.71
N SER A 82 4.97 -5.93 -6.59
CA SER A 82 6.08 -5.23 -5.97
C SER A 82 7.23 -6.15 -5.54
N PHE A 83 6.94 -7.40 -5.15
CA PHE A 83 7.94 -8.40 -4.80
C PHE A 83 8.34 -9.29 -5.98
N GLU A 84 7.47 -9.48 -6.97
CA GLU A 84 7.72 -10.39 -8.09
C GLU A 84 8.37 -9.73 -9.31
N SER A 85 8.23 -8.40 -9.47
CA SER A 85 8.66 -7.68 -10.69
C SER A 85 10.16 -7.39 -10.78
N GLU A 86 10.94 -7.74 -9.76
CA GLU A 86 12.36 -7.37 -9.58
C GLU A 86 12.65 -5.86 -9.52
N ARG A 87 11.66 -5.01 -9.77
CA ARG A 87 11.82 -3.55 -9.86
C ARG A 87 12.43 -2.94 -8.59
N TYR A 88 12.05 -3.44 -7.42
CA TYR A 88 12.44 -2.88 -6.12
C TYR A 88 13.46 -3.73 -5.37
N PHE A 89 13.44 -5.06 -5.56
CA PHE A 89 14.25 -6.00 -4.79
C PHE A 89 15.18 -6.87 -5.64
N GLY A 90 15.25 -6.62 -6.96
CA GLY A 90 15.94 -7.52 -7.89
C GLY A 90 15.40 -8.95 -7.79
N SER A 91 16.26 -9.93 -8.02
CA SER A 91 15.94 -11.35 -7.91
C SER A 91 15.60 -11.82 -6.47
N ASN A 92 15.79 -10.98 -5.45
CA ASN A 92 15.59 -11.34 -4.05
C ASN A 92 14.16 -11.08 -3.54
N GLY A 93 13.26 -10.56 -4.37
CA GLY A 93 11.95 -10.09 -3.92
C GLY A 93 11.10 -11.12 -3.18
N ARG A 94 11.12 -12.40 -3.57
CA ARG A 94 10.41 -13.46 -2.84
C ARG A 94 10.97 -13.71 -1.44
N ALA A 95 12.30 -13.75 -1.30
CA ALA A 95 12.93 -13.93 0.00
C ALA A 95 12.63 -12.76 0.95
N VAL A 96 12.65 -11.53 0.43
CA VAL A 96 12.24 -10.34 1.18
C VAL A 96 10.78 -10.42 1.61
N GLN A 97 9.88 -10.89 0.74
CA GLN A 97 8.46 -11.04 1.05
C GLN A 97 8.22 -12.06 2.16
N GLU A 98 8.91 -13.21 2.11
CA GLU A 98 8.76 -14.30 3.09
C GLU A 98 9.29 -13.91 4.47
N HIS A 99 10.43 -13.23 4.52
CA HIS A 99 11.10 -12.92 5.78
C HIS A 99 10.76 -11.53 6.33
N ARG A 100 10.08 -10.68 5.56
CA ARG A 100 9.74 -9.28 5.90
C ARG A 100 10.95 -8.47 6.40
N ILE A 101 12.10 -8.66 5.75
CA ILE A 101 13.38 -7.96 6.02
C ILE A 101 13.37 -6.57 5.38
#